data_AF-A0A654M5N0-F1
#
_entry.id   AF-A0A654M5N0-F1
#
_cell.length_a   1.000
_cell.length_b   1.000
_cell.length_c   1.000
_cell.angle_alpha   90.00
_cell.angle_beta   90.00
_cell.angle_gamma   90.00
#
_symmetry.space_group_name_H-M   'P 1'
#
loop_
_entity.id
_entity.type
_entity.pdbx_description
1 polymer ?
#
loop_
_entity_poly.entity_id
_entity_poly.type
_entity_poly.pdbx_seq_one_letter_code
_entity_poly.pdbx_strand_id
1 'polypeptide(L)'
;MDNKNNLSNIRLLLAIAGMLVLSGPILYVFSNNVFAQTNSTGSIDLQPNINAENIFNTKTMTLGNNIKNLVILIPDEGHHAAGEDNEARFLDQHFVPENAVINTGTTVQWFNGDVGHERTIEVKDTDGSTTFFNTGEIVDSQASNHITFSNPGAYNYEAEGDPGVTMTGSVTVGNIQSSVTPSSTAISSSSNSSNIDTVGILMVPTQNIDDYIQQITGAGITVDNTYDFKDLRGGQEGTGDTQTLIVWTTGGKDLGETLSFFSGLSSELPYS
;
A
#
# COMPACT_ATOMS: atom_id res chain seq x y z
N MET A 1 -20.03 -85.15 -24.56
CA MET A 1 -18.99 -85.89 -25.29
C MET A 1 -18.03 -84.88 -25.85
N ASP A 2 -16.80 -84.90 -25.34
CA ASP A 2 -15.68 -84.14 -25.87
C ASP A 2 -15.54 -84.34 -27.39
N ASN A 3 -15.24 -83.27 -28.12
CA ASN A 3 -14.21 -83.40 -29.14
C ASN A 3 -13.55 -82.05 -29.48
N LYS A 4 -12.22 -82.10 -29.42
CA LYS A 4 -11.26 -81.11 -29.89
C LYS A 4 -11.42 -80.88 -31.39
N ASN A 5 -11.10 -79.68 -31.86
CA ASN A 5 -10.21 -79.53 -33.01
C ASN A 5 -9.51 -78.17 -33.05
N ASN A 6 -8.22 -78.27 -33.37
CA ASN A 6 -7.20 -77.24 -33.44
C ASN A 6 -7.37 -76.33 -34.67
N LEU A 7 -6.91 -75.08 -34.55
CA LEU A 7 -6.24 -74.26 -35.59
C LEU A 7 -5.63 -73.06 -34.83
N SER A 8 -4.32 -72.98 -34.59
CA SER A 8 -3.20 -72.72 -35.51
C SER A 8 -2.63 -71.33 -35.22
N ASN A 9 -1.37 -71.37 -34.78
CA ASN A 9 -0.46 -70.27 -34.48
C ASN A 9 -0.45 -69.14 -35.51
N ILE A 10 -0.67 -67.90 -35.07
CA ILE A 10 -0.04 -66.71 -35.66
C ILE A 10 0.57 -65.90 -34.51
N ARG A 11 1.91 -65.80 -34.56
CA ARG A 11 2.71 -64.91 -33.72
C ARG A 11 2.58 -63.50 -34.28
N LEU A 12 2.15 -62.54 -33.45
CA LEU A 12 2.44 -61.14 -33.66
C LEU A 12 2.98 -60.55 -32.36
N LEU A 13 4.31 -60.56 -32.26
CA LEU A 13 5.08 -59.75 -31.31
C LEU A 13 5.04 -58.31 -31.84
N LEU A 14 4.28 -57.44 -31.18
CA LEU A 14 4.45 -56.00 -31.32
C LEU A 14 4.83 -55.45 -29.95
N ALA A 15 6.12 -55.19 -29.82
CA ALA A 15 6.70 -54.43 -28.73
C ALA A 15 6.24 -52.97 -28.85
N ILE A 16 5.52 -52.48 -27.85
CA ILE A 16 5.42 -51.04 -27.59
C ILE A 16 6.22 -50.79 -26.31
N ALA A 17 7.45 -50.34 -26.53
CA ALA A 17 8.32 -49.82 -25.50
C ALA A 17 7.88 -48.40 -25.14
N GLY A 18 7.75 -48.15 -23.83
CA GLY A 18 8.24 -46.93 -23.19
C GLY A 18 7.48 -45.63 -23.42
N MET A 19 6.54 -45.31 -22.54
CA MET A 19 6.50 -43.98 -21.92
C MET A 19 6.21 -44.15 -20.42
N LEU A 20 7.29 -44.37 -19.66
CA LEU A 20 7.28 -44.15 -18.23
C LEU A 20 7.43 -42.63 -18.05
N VAL A 21 6.32 -41.94 -17.81
CA VAL A 21 6.35 -40.55 -17.37
C VAL A 21 6.93 -40.57 -15.96
N LEU A 22 8.22 -40.22 -15.85
CA LEU A 22 8.81 -39.88 -14.57
C LEU A 22 8.08 -38.65 -14.02
N SER A 23 7.21 -38.86 -13.04
CA SER A 23 6.78 -37.82 -12.11
C SER A 23 7.95 -37.48 -11.21
N GLY A 24 8.82 -36.57 -11.67
CA GLY A 24 9.77 -35.88 -10.82
C GLY A 24 9.05 -34.88 -9.91
N PRO A 25 9.59 -34.58 -8.71
CA PRO A 25 9.03 -33.54 -7.86
C PRO A 25 9.13 -32.19 -8.59
N ILE A 26 7.99 -31.53 -8.79
CA ILE A 26 7.94 -30.13 -9.18
C ILE A 26 8.49 -29.34 -8.00
N LEU A 27 9.76 -29.01 -8.06
CA LEU A 27 10.35 -27.96 -7.24
C LEU A 27 9.72 -26.64 -7.71
N TYR A 28 8.80 -26.11 -6.92
CA TYR A 28 8.41 -24.70 -7.01
C TYR A 28 9.65 -23.88 -6.68
N VAL A 29 10.34 -23.40 -7.72
CA VAL A 29 11.29 -22.31 -7.56
C VAL A 29 10.44 -21.07 -7.35
N PHE A 30 10.31 -20.63 -6.10
CA PHE A 30 9.93 -19.25 -5.83
C PHE A 30 10.97 -18.37 -6.51
N SER A 31 10.51 -17.61 -7.52
CA SER A 31 11.27 -16.48 -8.03
C SER A 31 11.31 -15.44 -6.91
N ASN A 32 12.30 -15.58 -6.01
CA ASN A 32 12.76 -14.43 -5.25
C ASN A 32 13.27 -13.45 -6.29
N ASN A 33 12.48 -12.44 -6.61
CA ASN A 33 13.00 -11.24 -7.25
C ASN A 33 13.97 -10.61 -6.26
N VAL A 34 15.20 -11.12 -6.24
CA VAL A 34 16.32 -10.46 -5.61
C VAL A 34 16.55 -9.22 -6.44
N PHE A 35 16.01 -8.09 -5.98
CA PHE A 35 16.45 -6.79 -6.45
C PHE A 35 17.95 -6.70 -6.14
N ALA A 36 18.77 -6.89 -7.15
CA ALA A 36 20.20 -6.66 -7.04
C ALA A 36 20.38 -5.17 -6.70
N GLN A 37 20.64 -4.88 -5.42
CA GLN A 37 20.91 -3.55 -4.93
C GLN A 37 22.23 -3.08 -5.54
N THR A 38 22.13 -2.29 -6.60
CA THR A 38 23.26 -1.50 -7.06
C THR A 38 23.38 -0.35 -6.07
N ASN A 39 24.40 -0.40 -5.22
CA ASN A 39 24.87 0.76 -4.44
C ASN A 39 25.44 1.81 -5.39
N SER A 40 24.55 2.46 -6.14
CA SER A 40 24.85 3.66 -6.90
C SER A 40 24.52 4.84 -6.01
N THR A 41 25.55 5.51 -5.51
CA THR A 41 25.47 6.86 -4.92
C THR A 41 25.13 7.94 -5.96
N GLY A 42 24.47 7.56 -7.06
CA GLY A 42 24.01 8.45 -8.12
C GLY A 42 22.66 9.06 -7.75
N SER A 43 22.53 10.37 -7.93
CA SER A 43 21.23 11.06 -7.90
C SER A 43 20.24 10.30 -8.78
N ILE A 44 19.19 9.72 -8.19
CA ILE A 44 18.08 9.21 -8.99
C ILE A 44 17.21 10.44 -9.28
N ASP A 45 17.20 10.88 -10.54
CA ASP A 45 16.31 11.95 -11.00
C ASP A 45 14.88 11.40 -11.12
N LEU A 46 14.32 10.97 -9.98
CA LEU A 46 12.93 10.56 -9.87
C LEU A 46 12.09 11.82 -9.75
N GLN A 47 11.17 11.98 -10.68
CA GLN A 47 10.18 13.04 -10.62
C GLN A 47 9.22 12.76 -9.45
N PRO A 48 9.10 13.66 -8.46
CA PRO A 48 8.13 13.52 -7.39
C PRO A 48 6.71 13.39 -7.92
N ASN A 49 5.91 12.55 -7.27
CA ASN A 49 4.53 12.29 -7.64
C ASN A 49 3.72 11.92 -6.40
N ILE A 50 2.79 12.82 -6.05
CA ILE A 50 1.82 12.66 -4.94
C ILE A 50 0.37 12.66 -5.46
N ASN A 51 0.17 12.36 -6.74
CA ASN A 51 -1.17 12.30 -7.32
C ASN A 51 -1.88 10.99 -6.92
N ALA A 52 -3.09 11.10 -6.40
CA ALA A 52 -3.90 10.01 -5.83
C ALA A 52 -4.20 8.93 -6.86
N GLU A 53 -4.50 9.29 -8.12
CA GLU A 53 -4.72 8.32 -9.20
C GLU A 53 -3.44 7.53 -9.49
N ASN A 54 -2.30 8.21 -9.55
CA ASN A 54 -1.01 7.55 -9.75
C ASN A 54 -0.66 6.64 -8.56
N ILE A 55 -0.88 7.11 -7.33
CA ILE A 55 -0.66 6.31 -6.11
C ILE A 55 -1.55 5.07 -6.11
N PHE A 56 -2.83 5.22 -6.45
CA PHE A 56 -3.77 4.10 -6.55
C PHE A 56 -3.29 3.07 -7.58
N ASN A 57 -2.98 3.51 -8.80
CA ASN A 57 -2.64 2.64 -9.91
C ASN A 57 -1.26 1.98 -9.79
N THR A 58 -0.28 2.70 -9.22
CA THR A 58 1.12 2.23 -9.12
C THR A 58 1.48 1.69 -7.75
N LYS A 59 0.58 1.84 -6.77
CA LYS A 59 0.80 1.56 -5.34
C LYS A 59 2.01 2.29 -4.76
N THR A 60 2.46 3.37 -5.43
CA THR A 60 3.73 4.03 -5.13
C THR A 60 3.55 5.54 -5.02
N MET A 61 4.15 6.14 -3.99
CA MET A 61 4.30 7.60 -3.86
C MET A 61 5.78 7.97 -3.87
N THR A 62 6.16 8.97 -4.68
CA THR A 62 7.53 9.52 -4.67
C THR A 62 7.49 10.95 -4.14
N LEU A 63 8.15 11.20 -3.02
CA LEU A 63 8.14 12.50 -2.36
C LEU A 63 9.18 13.46 -2.95
N GLY A 64 8.94 14.76 -2.81
CA GLY A 64 9.94 15.78 -3.10
C GLY A 64 10.93 15.98 -1.95
N ASN A 65 12.05 16.64 -2.23
CA ASN A 65 13.06 16.98 -1.22
C ASN A 65 12.63 17.99 -0.16
N ASN A 66 11.46 18.61 -0.35
CA ASN A 66 10.83 19.50 0.59
C ASN A 66 9.97 18.77 1.64
N ILE A 67 9.67 17.48 1.47
CA ILE A 67 8.80 16.74 2.38
C ILE A 67 9.60 16.17 3.56
N LYS A 68 9.20 16.58 4.77
CA LYS A 68 9.77 16.13 6.04
C LYS A 68 8.96 15.02 6.68
N ASN A 69 7.65 14.99 6.45
CA ASN A 69 6.75 14.02 7.08
C ASN A 69 5.89 13.32 6.03
N LEU A 70 5.79 12.00 6.15
CA LEU A 70 4.87 11.15 5.39
C LEU A 70 3.94 10.44 6.37
N VAL A 71 2.65 10.43 6.05
CA VAL A 71 1.64 9.61 6.73
C VAL A 71 1.11 8.57 5.75
N ILE A 72 1.40 7.31 6.03
CA ILE A 72 0.92 6.15 5.25
C ILE A 72 -0.39 5.68 5.86
N LEU A 73 -1.43 5.53 5.05
CA LEU A 73 -2.72 5.02 5.50
C LEU A 73 -2.69 3.49 5.57
N ILE A 74 -3.20 2.91 6.65
CA ILE A 74 -3.74 1.54 6.67
C ILE A 74 -5.23 1.70 6.35
N PRO A 75 -5.69 1.37 5.12
CA PRO A 75 -7.07 1.62 4.75
C PRO A 75 -7.99 0.66 5.50
N ASP A 76 -9.26 1.05 5.60
CA ASP A 76 -10.27 0.17 6.16
C ASP A 76 -10.32 -1.17 5.43
N GLU A 77 -10.55 -2.26 6.18
CA GLU A 77 -10.55 -3.65 5.72
C GLU A 77 -9.24 -4.09 5.05
N GLY A 78 -8.19 -3.27 5.13
CA GLY A 78 -6.91 -3.50 4.46
C GLY A 78 -6.20 -4.77 4.91
N HIS A 79 -6.67 -5.43 5.97
CA HIS A 79 -6.09 -6.62 6.57
C HIS A 79 -6.54 -7.94 5.95
N HIS A 80 -7.57 -7.91 5.11
CA HIS A 80 -8.12 -9.08 4.43
C HIS A 80 -7.28 -9.52 3.22
N ALA A 81 -7.48 -10.76 2.79
CA ALA A 81 -6.86 -11.28 1.56
C ALA A 81 -7.52 -10.69 0.30
N ALA A 82 -6.92 -10.93 -0.87
CA ALA A 82 -7.56 -10.59 -2.13
C ALA A 82 -8.72 -11.56 -2.44
N GLY A 83 -9.88 -11.01 -2.79
CA GLY A 83 -11.00 -11.78 -3.36
C GLY A 83 -11.94 -12.46 -2.36
N GLU A 84 -11.92 -12.05 -1.09
CA GLU A 84 -12.94 -12.45 -0.11
C GLU A 84 -14.26 -11.71 -0.44
N ASP A 85 -15.39 -12.39 -0.67
CA ASP A 85 -16.59 -11.74 -1.26
C ASP A 85 -17.08 -10.53 -0.44
N ASN A 86 -17.51 -10.78 0.80
CA ASN A 86 -18.10 -9.76 1.68
C ASN A 86 -17.09 -9.13 2.65
N GLU A 87 -15.89 -9.70 2.74
CA GLU A 87 -14.77 -9.29 3.60
C GLU A 87 -13.61 -8.77 2.73
N ALA A 88 -13.84 -8.50 1.44
CA ALA A 88 -12.79 -7.93 0.59
C ALA A 88 -12.33 -6.58 1.12
N ARG A 89 -11.02 -6.33 1.01
CA ARG A 89 -10.44 -4.99 1.09
C ARG A 89 -11.19 -4.02 0.18
N PHE A 90 -11.39 -2.77 0.59
CA PHE A 90 -11.97 -1.74 -0.27
C PHE A 90 -11.17 -1.49 -1.55
N LEU A 91 -9.85 -1.63 -1.46
CA LEU A 91 -8.91 -1.52 -2.58
C LEU A 91 -7.85 -2.62 -2.54
N ASP A 92 -7.21 -2.89 -3.67
CA ASP A 92 -6.16 -3.91 -3.80
C ASP A 92 -4.82 -3.46 -3.19
N GLN A 93 -4.81 -2.95 -1.96
CA GLN A 93 -3.63 -2.50 -1.23
C GLN A 93 -3.84 -2.68 0.27
N HIS A 94 -2.81 -3.14 0.98
CA HIS A 94 -2.82 -3.21 2.45
C HIS A 94 -2.40 -1.89 3.12
N PHE A 95 -1.72 -1.02 2.36
CA PHE A 95 -1.26 0.30 2.79
C PHE A 95 -1.39 1.27 1.62
N VAL A 96 -1.62 2.56 1.89
CA VAL A 96 -1.70 3.59 0.86
C VAL A 96 -0.75 4.75 1.20
N PRO A 97 0.33 4.96 0.42
CA PRO A 97 0.81 4.04 -0.62
C PRO A 97 1.32 2.73 -0.01
N GLU A 98 1.40 1.67 -0.82
CA GLU A 98 2.09 0.44 -0.44
C GLU A 98 3.62 0.63 -0.46
N ASN A 99 4.11 1.49 -1.37
CA ASN A 99 5.52 1.78 -1.55
C ASN A 99 5.77 3.29 -1.51
N ALA A 100 6.74 3.73 -0.71
CA ALA A 100 7.14 5.13 -0.64
C ALA A 100 8.60 5.30 -1.08
N VAL A 101 8.88 6.30 -1.90
CA VAL A 101 10.24 6.76 -2.19
C VAL A 101 10.43 8.12 -1.53
N ILE A 102 11.34 8.18 -0.57
CA ILE A 102 11.56 9.34 0.31
C ILE A 102 13.03 9.79 0.29
N ASN A 103 13.31 10.96 0.87
CA ASN A 103 14.67 11.39 1.12
C ASN A 103 15.14 10.99 2.53
N THR A 104 16.45 10.95 2.70
CA THR A 104 17.05 10.89 4.03
C THR A 104 16.55 12.05 4.90
N GLY A 105 16.18 11.74 6.15
CA GLY A 105 15.66 12.70 7.11
C GLY A 105 14.13 12.84 7.09
N THR A 106 13.43 12.18 6.16
CA THR A 106 11.96 12.12 6.20
C THR A 106 11.49 11.21 7.35
N THR A 107 10.52 11.72 8.11
CA THR A 107 9.81 11.02 9.18
C THR A 107 8.55 10.36 8.62
N VAL A 108 8.31 9.11 8.99
CA VAL A 108 7.14 8.32 8.56
C VAL A 108 6.31 7.92 9.77
N GLN A 109 4.99 8.01 9.64
CA GLN A 109 3.98 7.44 10.54
C GLN A 109 2.95 6.67 9.72
N TRP A 110 2.35 5.67 10.35
CA TRP A 110 1.20 4.96 9.81
C TRP A 110 -0.06 5.47 10.51
N PHE A 111 -1.11 5.79 9.76
CA PHE A 111 -2.41 6.14 10.30
C PHE A 111 -3.34 4.94 10.10
N ASN A 112 -3.87 4.40 11.20
CA ASN A 112 -4.73 3.24 11.17
C ASN A 112 -6.17 3.65 10.88
N GLY A 113 -6.62 3.45 9.64
CA GLY A 113 -8.02 3.60 9.24
C GLY A 113 -8.80 2.28 9.23
N ASP A 114 -8.20 1.19 9.72
CA ASP A 114 -8.81 -0.15 9.80
C ASP A 114 -9.74 -0.22 11.00
N VAL A 115 -11.05 -0.05 10.76
CA VAL A 115 -12.03 0.14 11.83
C VAL A 115 -12.18 -1.12 12.66
N GLY A 116 -12.17 -0.96 13.98
CA GLY A 116 -12.31 -2.07 14.92
C GLY A 116 -11.08 -2.98 15.02
N HIS A 117 -9.97 -2.64 14.36
CA HIS A 117 -8.78 -3.45 14.32
C HIS A 117 -7.53 -2.69 14.73
N GLU A 118 -6.81 -3.23 15.71
CA GLU A 118 -5.47 -2.76 16.09
C GLU A 118 -4.42 -3.31 15.13
N ARG A 119 -3.39 -2.52 14.82
CA ARG A 119 -2.30 -2.94 13.94
C ARG A 119 -0.94 -2.66 14.56
N THR A 120 0.04 -3.50 14.26
CA THR A 120 1.45 -3.28 14.62
C THR A 120 2.28 -3.41 13.36
N ILE A 121 3.11 -2.40 13.06
CA ILE A 121 4.00 -2.39 11.90
C ILE A 121 5.42 -2.73 12.36
N GLU A 122 6.00 -3.75 11.74
CA GLU A 122 7.41 -4.07 11.86
C GLU A 122 8.17 -3.60 10.63
N VAL A 123 9.05 -2.62 10.80
CA VAL A 123 9.96 -2.18 9.75
C VAL A 123 11.25 -2.98 9.87
N LYS A 124 11.63 -3.69 8.81
CA LYS A 124 12.90 -4.41 8.71
C LYS A 124 14.00 -3.47 8.25
N ASP A 125 15.21 -3.70 8.75
CA ASP A 125 16.42 -3.04 8.25
C ASP A 125 16.69 -3.46 6.80
N THR A 126 17.63 -2.80 6.16
CA THR A 126 18.10 -3.06 4.78
C THR A 126 18.64 -4.47 4.56
N ASP A 127 18.93 -5.22 5.61
CA ASP A 127 19.28 -6.65 5.54
C ASP A 127 18.05 -7.57 5.32
N GLY A 128 16.84 -7.03 5.49
CA GLY A 128 15.56 -7.72 5.30
C GLY A 128 15.17 -8.70 6.41
N SER A 129 15.94 -8.80 7.48
CA SER A 129 15.78 -9.81 8.55
C SER A 129 15.68 -9.23 9.95
N THR A 130 16.39 -8.13 10.21
CA THR A 130 16.41 -7.49 11.53
C THR A 130 15.28 -6.48 11.63
N THR A 131 14.45 -6.55 12.67
CA THR A 131 13.48 -5.47 12.94
C THR A 131 14.23 -4.21 13.36
N PHE A 132 14.18 -3.19 12.50
CA PHE A 132 14.77 -1.88 12.70
C PHE A 132 13.88 -0.99 13.57
N PHE A 133 12.56 -1.13 13.41
CA PHE A 133 11.57 -0.35 14.15
C PHE A 133 10.26 -1.12 14.28
N ASN A 134 9.56 -0.88 15.38
CA ASN A 134 8.23 -1.40 15.66
C ASN A 134 7.38 -0.23 16.17
N THR A 135 6.19 -0.07 15.62
CA THR A 135 5.29 1.05 15.98
C THR A 135 4.72 0.95 17.38
N GLY A 136 4.73 -0.25 17.97
CA GLY A 136 3.74 -0.66 18.96
C GLY A 136 2.37 -0.85 18.32
N GLU A 137 1.38 -1.15 19.16
CA GLU A 137 -0.02 -1.21 18.77
C GLU A 137 -0.51 0.17 18.33
N ILE A 138 -1.23 0.20 17.21
CA ILE A 138 -1.89 1.37 16.63
C ILE A 138 -3.38 1.07 16.67
N VAL A 139 -4.08 1.75 17.57
CA VAL A 139 -5.54 1.66 17.67
C VAL A 139 -6.17 2.27 16.41
N ASP A 140 -7.36 1.79 16.05
CA ASP A 140 -8.12 2.34 14.93
C ASP A 140 -8.36 3.86 15.10
N SER A 141 -8.41 4.56 13.98
CA SER A 141 -8.44 6.03 13.90
C SER A 141 -7.28 6.73 14.62
N GLN A 142 -6.13 6.10 14.81
CA GLN A 142 -4.94 6.72 15.42
C GLN A 142 -3.70 6.61 14.54
N ALA A 143 -2.75 7.53 14.77
CA ALA A 143 -1.43 7.47 14.19
C ALA A 143 -0.46 6.68 15.06
N SER A 144 0.47 5.99 14.43
CA SER A 144 1.55 5.26 15.07
C SER A 144 2.58 6.16 15.72
N ASN A 145 3.47 5.58 16.53
CA ASN A 145 4.79 6.18 16.77
C ASN A 145 5.54 6.39 15.44
N HIS A 146 6.43 7.36 15.39
CA HIS A 146 7.14 7.75 14.17
C HIS A 146 8.55 7.17 14.06
N ILE A 147 9.05 7.10 12.83
CA ILE A 147 10.46 6.83 12.54
C ILE A 147 11.04 7.80 11.51
N THR A 148 12.25 8.30 11.77
CA THR A 148 13.01 9.11 10.81
C THR A 148 14.07 8.26 10.11
N PHE A 149 13.96 8.13 8.79
CA PHE A 149 14.90 7.36 7.99
C PHE A 149 16.19 8.15 7.73
N SER A 150 17.24 7.84 8.47
CA SER A 150 18.51 8.60 8.44
C SER A 150 19.55 8.04 7.47
N ASN A 151 19.34 6.83 6.93
CA ASN A 151 20.28 6.18 6.02
C ASN A 151 19.57 5.82 4.70
N PRO A 152 20.25 5.95 3.55
CA PRO A 152 19.76 5.42 2.28
C PRO A 152 19.59 3.91 2.33
N GLY A 153 18.60 3.38 1.61
CA GLY A 153 18.31 1.94 1.60
C GLY A 153 16.86 1.63 1.26
N ALA A 154 16.56 0.34 1.08
CA ALA A 154 15.20 -0.15 0.97
C ALA A 154 14.82 -0.84 2.28
N TYR A 155 13.73 -0.38 2.89
CA TYR A 155 13.21 -0.88 4.16
C TYR A 155 11.84 -1.48 3.89
N ASN A 156 11.71 -2.79 4.05
CA ASN A 156 10.40 -3.44 3.97
C ASN A 156 9.71 -3.31 5.32
N TYR A 157 8.39 -3.21 5.30
CA TYR A 157 7.61 -3.28 6.51
C TYR A 157 6.44 -4.24 6.34
N GLU A 158 6.03 -4.83 7.46
CA GLU A 158 4.96 -5.81 7.50
C GLU A 158 4.03 -5.60 8.70
N ALA A 159 2.80 -6.09 8.57
CA ALA A 159 1.85 -6.21 9.66
C ALA A 159 1.08 -7.53 9.54
N GLU A 160 0.59 -8.02 10.66
CA GLU A 160 -0.31 -9.16 10.71
C GLU A 160 -1.72 -8.72 10.26
N GLY A 161 -2.23 -9.38 9.21
CA GLY A 161 -3.62 -9.26 8.80
C GLY A 161 -4.45 -10.39 9.40
N ASP A 162 -5.45 -10.87 8.66
CA ASP A 162 -6.18 -12.09 9.01
C ASP A 162 -5.29 -13.35 9.03
N PRO A 163 -5.74 -14.47 9.63
CA PRO A 163 -4.96 -15.71 9.68
C PRO A 163 -4.44 -16.15 8.30
N GLY A 164 -3.11 -16.05 8.11
CA GLY A 164 -2.44 -16.40 6.85
C GLY A 164 -2.25 -15.23 5.88
N VAL A 165 -2.64 -14.02 6.26
CA VAL A 165 -2.41 -12.77 5.53
C VAL A 165 -1.27 -12.01 6.19
N THR A 166 -0.29 -11.64 5.37
CA THR A 166 0.78 -10.71 5.77
C THR A 166 0.66 -9.46 4.92
N MET A 167 0.36 -8.35 5.57
CA MET A 167 0.33 -7.04 4.94
C MET A 167 1.77 -6.60 4.72
N THR A 168 2.13 -6.16 3.51
CA THR A 168 3.51 -5.74 3.22
C THR A 168 3.54 -4.40 2.49
N GLY A 169 4.63 -3.67 2.71
CA GLY A 169 4.95 -2.45 1.98
C GLY A 169 6.44 -2.12 2.07
N SER A 170 6.87 -1.03 1.44
CA SER A 170 8.28 -0.63 1.46
C SER A 170 8.49 0.88 1.50
N VAL A 171 9.62 1.28 2.10
CA VAL A 171 10.18 2.63 2.06
C VAL A 171 11.56 2.56 1.43
N THR A 172 11.71 3.17 0.25
CA THR A 172 13.01 3.37 -0.40
C THR A 172 13.52 4.78 -0.08
N VAL A 173 14.62 4.85 0.65
CA VAL A 173 15.30 6.09 1.02
C VAL A 173 16.36 6.39 -0.04
N GLY A 174 16.04 7.35 -0.90
CA GLY A 174 16.90 7.78 -2.00
C GLY A 174 17.43 9.20 -1.82
N ASN A 175 17.97 9.75 -2.91
CA ASN A 175 18.41 11.12 -3.01
C ASN A 175 17.65 11.81 -4.16
N ILE A 176 16.44 12.29 -3.84
CA ILE A 176 15.55 12.99 -4.78
C ILE A 176 15.90 14.47 -4.73
N GLN A 177 16.20 15.08 -5.87
CA GLN A 177 16.65 16.48 -5.94
C GLN A 177 15.53 17.49 -6.19
N SER A 178 14.41 17.02 -6.73
CA SER A 178 13.28 17.86 -7.10
C SER A 178 12.33 18.04 -5.91
N SER A 179 11.80 19.25 -5.76
CA SER A 179 10.69 19.51 -4.85
C SER A 179 9.38 19.07 -5.48
N VAL A 180 8.45 18.57 -4.68
CA VAL A 180 7.07 18.35 -5.11
C VAL A 180 6.28 19.66 -4.96
N THR A 181 5.48 19.98 -5.96
CA THR A 181 4.55 21.11 -5.95
C THR A 181 3.11 20.59 -5.92
N PRO A 182 2.20 21.21 -5.15
CA PRO A 182 0.80 20.84 -5.12
C PRO A 182 0.15 20.77 -6.52
N SER A 183 -0.62 19.70 -6.77
CA SER A 183 -1.31 19.47 -8.04
C SER A 183 -2.48 20.43 -8.26
N SER A 184 -3.03 21.00 -7.18
CA SER A 184 -4.19 21.92 -7.19
C SER A 184 -3.86 23.37 -7.59
N THR A 185 -2.70 23.65 -8.18
CA THR A 185 -2.40 24.98 -8.74
C THR A 185 -3.09 25.22 -10.09
N ALA A 186 -4.43 25.23 -10.06
CA ALA A 186 -5.27 25.87 -11.05
C ALA A 186 -6.34 26.68 -10.32
N ILE A 187 -6.04 27.95 -10.00
CA ILE A 187 -6.87 29.17 -10.04
C ILE A 187 -6.14 30.29 -9.26
N SER A 188 -5.57 31.20 -10.03
CA SER A 188 -5.21 32.61 -9.79
C SER A 188 -5.03 33.18 -8.36
N SER A 189 -3.87 33.84 -8.23
CA SER A 189 -3.53 35.05 -7.43
C SER A 189 -2.81 34.88 -6.07
N SER A 190 -1.49 35.07 -6.14
CA SER A 190 -0.60 35.65 -5.12
C SER A 190 -0.75 35.18 -3.66
N SER A 191 0.02 34.17 -3.27
CA SER A 191 1.05 34.30 -2.21
C SER A 191 1.69 32.94 -1.94
N ASN A 192 3.02 32.89 -2.10
CA ASN A 192 3.94 31.81 -1.74
C ASN A 192 3.62 30.43 -2.35
N SER A 193 4.61 29.84 -3.03
CA SER A 193 4.69 28.37 -3.09
C SER A 193 4.48 27.86 -1.66
N SER A 194 3.35 27.21 -1.39
CA SER A 194 3.08 26.67 -0.06
C SER A 194 4.26 25.75 0.26
N ASN A 195 4.98 26.06 1.33
CA ASN A 195 6.12 25.28 1.78
C ASN A 195 5.59 23.96 2.33
N ILE A 196 5.09 23.07 1.46
CA ILE A 196 4.59 21.78 1.87
C ILE A 196 5.75 20.98 2.44
N ASP A 197 5.57 20.50 3.66
CA ASP A 197 6.55 19.68 4.36
C ASP A 197 5.93 18.42 4.97
N THR A 198 4.62 18.26 4.88
CA THR A 198 3.90 17.04 5.26
C THR A 198 2.96 16.62 4.14
N VAL A 199 2.94 15.33 3.84
CA VAL A 199 1.98 14.69 2.92
C VAL A 199 1.39 13.47 3.62
N GLY A 200 0.09 13.26 3.42
CA GLY A 200 -0.56 12.02 3.84
C GLY A 200 -1.76 11.70 2.97
N ILE A 201 -2.37 10.55 3.24
CA ILE A 201 -3.55 10.05 2.54
C ILE A 201 -4.65 9.74 3.54
N LEU A 202 -5.88 9.92 3.10
CA LEU A 202 -7.09 9.44 3.76
C LEU A 202 -7.95 8.72 2.71
N MET A 203 -8.70 7.71 3.12
CA MET A 203 -9.76 7.09 2.33
C MET A 203 -11.10 7.47 2.96
N VAL A 204 -12.05 7.91 2.15
CA VAL A 204 -13.40 8.28 2.61
C VAL A 204 -14.46 7.80 1.62
N PRO A 205 -15.72 7.65 2.05
CA PRO A 205 -16.83 7.41 1.14
C PRO A 205 -17.05 8.58 0.17
N THR A 206 -17.25 8.26 -1.10
CA THR A 206 -17.45 9.30 -2.13
C THR A 206 -18.75 10.07 -1.91
N GLN A 207 -19.78 9.42 -1.34
CA GLN A 207 -21.11 10.00 -1.17
C GLN A 207 -21.13 11.30 -0.34
N ASN A 208 -20.15 11.50 0.54
CA ASN A 208 -20.05 12.65 1.43
C ASN A 208 -18.74 13.45 1.25
N ILE A 209 -18.08 13.30 0.10
CA ILE A 209 -16.75 13.90 -0.12
C ILE A 209 -16.71 15.41 0.07
N ASP A 210 -17.74 16.14 -0.36
CA ASP A 210 -17.79 17.60 -0.22
C ASP A 210 -17.78 18.05 1.25
N ASP A 211 -18.42 17.28 2.14
CA ASP A 211 -18.43 17.56 3.58
C ASP A 211 -17.05 17.27 4.19
N TYR A 212 -16.41 16.17 3.79
CA TYR A 212 -15.07 15.83 4.26
C TYR A 212 -14.02 16.85 3.78
N ILE A 213 -14.08 17.27 2.52
CA ILE A 213 -13.20 18.32 1.98
C ILE A 213 -13.41 19.63 2.74
N GLN A 214 -14.66 20.02 3.02
CA GLN A 214 -14.95 21.23 3.80
C GLN A 214 -14.39 21.16 5.23
N GLN A 215 -14.48 20.01 5.89
CA GLN A 215 -13.91 19.81 7.23
C GLN A 215 -12.37 19.88 7.20
N ILE A 216 -11.72 19.17 6.26
CA ILE A 216 -10.26 19.15 6.11
C ILE A 216 -9.73 20.57 5.83
N THR A 217 -10.33 21.26 4.87
CA THR A 217 -9.91 22.62 4.51
C THR A 217 -10.25 23.64 5.59
N GLY A 218 -11.37 23.48 6.30
CA GLY A 218 -11.73 24.26 7.48
C GLY A 218 -10.75 24.14 8.64
N ALA A 219 -10.07 22.99 8.78
CA ALA A 219 -9.00 22.76 9.75
C ALA A 219 -7.64 23.34 9.31
N GLY A 220 -7.58 24.01 8.15
CA GLY A 220 -6.36 24.58 7.58
C GLY A 220 -5.43 23.54 6.94
N ILE A 221 -5.96 22.36 6.58
CA ILE A 221 -5.23 21.32 5.86
C ILE A 221 -5.58 21.43 4.38
N THR A 222 -4.59 21.31 3.49
CA THR A 222 -4.83 21.41 2.05
C THR A 222 -5.20 20.04 1.50
N VAL A 223 -6.32 19.96 0.79
CA VAL A 223 -6.62 18.83 -0.10
C VAL A 223 -5.87 19.08 -1.41
N ASP A 224 -4.85 18.26 -1.72
CA ASP A 224 -4.03 18.46 -2.92
C ASP A 224 -4.76 17.96 -4.17
N ASN A 225 -5.22 16.71 -4.12
CA ASN A 225 -5.94 16.06 -5.18
C ASN A 225 -6.68 14.84 -4.63
N THR A 226 -7.64 14.33 -5.40
CA THR A 226 -8.46 13.18 -5.03
C THR A 226 -8.53 12.18 -6.18
N TYR A 227 -8.87 10.94 -5.85
CA TYR A 227 -9.14 9.91 -6.85
C TYR A 227 -10.26 8.99 -6.37
N ASP A 228 -11.34 8.95 -7.15
CA ASP A 228 -12.47 8.06 -6.91
C ASP A 228 -12.19 6.69 -7.50
N PHE A 229 -12.48 5.64 -6.74
CA PHE A 229 -12.31 4.26 -7.17
C PHE A 229 -13.47 3.40 -6.71
N LYS A 230 -13.72 2.33 -7.47
CA LYS A 230 -14.78 1.38 -7.15
C LYS A 230 -14.35 0.51 -5.97
N ASP A 231 -15.21 0.43 -4.96
CA ASP A 231 -15.07 -0.51 -3.86
C ASP A 231 -15.11 -1.95 -4.38
N LEU A 232 -14.09 -2.76 -4.03
CA LEU A 232 -14.02 -4.16 -4.44
C LEU A 232 -15.14 -5.02 -3.84
N ARG A 233 -15.77 -4.60 -2.74
CA ARG A 233 -16.94 -5.27 -2.12
C ARG A 233 -18.24 -5.01 -2.88
N GLY A 234 -18.24 -4.03 -3.79
CA GLY A 234 -19.45 -3.57 -4.46
C GLY A 234 -20.32 -2.62 -3.61
N GLY A 235 -19.76 -2.10 -2.51
CA GLY A 235 -20.37 -1.09 -1.65
C GLY A 235 -21.01 -1.63 -0.38
N GLN A 236 -21.16 -0.73 0.60
CA GLN A 236 -21.84 -1.00 1.87
C GLN A 236 -22.87 0.07 2.20
N GLU A 237 -23.71 -0.22 3.20
CA GLU A 237 -24.63 0.77 3.75
C GLU A 237 -23.84 1.95 4.32
N GLY A 238 -24.24 3.18 3.98
CA GLY A 238 -23.57 4.40 4.44
C GLY A 238 -22.32 4.82 3.64
N THR A 239 -21.66 3.90 2.91
CA THR A 239 -20.45 4.22 2.14
C THR A 239 -20.69 4.29 0.63
N GLY A 240 -21.65 3.53 0.10
CA GLY A 240 -21.87 3.39 -1.35
C GLY A 240 -20.82 2.49 -2.01
N ASP A 241 -20.88 2.33 -3.34
CA ASP A 241 -19.99 1.43 -4.12
C ASP A 241 -18.69 2.08 -4.60
N THR A 242 -18.44 3.33 -4.19
CA THR A 242 -17.31 4.12 -4.62
C THR A 242 -16.68 4.81 -3.41
N GLN A 243 -15.37 4.68 -3.29
CA GLN A 243 -14.57 5.37 -2.27
C GLN A 243 -13.65 6.40 -2.94
N THR A 244 -13.15 7.36 -2.17
CA THR A 244 -12.21 8.35 -2.66
C THR A 244 -10.93 8.34 -1.82
N LEU A 245 -9.78 8.26 -2.49
CA LEU A 245 -8.50 8.63 -1.89
C LEU A 245 -8.36 10.15 -1.91
N ILE A 246 -8.04 10.73 -0.77
CA ILE A 246 -7.70 12.14 -0.61
C ILE A 246 -6.22 12.23 -0.28
N VAL A 247 -5.43 12.84 -1.15
CA VAL A 247 -4.07 13.26 -0.80
C VAL A 247 -4.15 14.64 -0.17
N TRP A 248 -3.67 14.74 1.06
CA TRP A 248 -3.66 15.98 1.83
C TRP A 248 -2.22 16.43 2.12
N THR A 249 -2.03 17.74 2.23
CA THR A 249 -0.74 18.36 2.52
C THR A 249 -0.86 19.46 3.56
N THR A 250 0.22 19.69 4.28
CA THR A 250 0.38 20.88 5.14
C THR A 250 1.77 21.48 4.95
N GLY A 251 1.91 22.76 5.28
CA GLY A 251 3.18 23.45 5.29
C GLY A 251 3.41 24.18 6.60
N GLY A 252 4.32 23.67 7.43
CA GLY A 252 4.66 24.26 8.73
C GLY A 252 3.56 24.18 9.79
N LYS A 253 2.54 23.33 9.57
CA LYS A 253 1.51 23.02 10.57
C LYS A 253 2.03 21.91 11.50
N ASP A 254 1.62 21.93 12.77
CA ASP A 254 1.94 20.87 13.70
C ASP A 254 1.34 19.53 13.25
N LEU A 255 2.16 18.49 13.23
CA LEU A 255 1.75 17.16 12.77
C LEU A 255 0.84 16.48 13.79
N GLY A 256 1.04 16.70 15.09
CA GLY A 256 0.19 16.15 16.13
C GLY A 256 -1.23 16.74 16.09
N GLU A 257 -1.36 18.06 15.93
CA GLU A 257 -2.66 18.72 15.71
C GLU A 257 -3.35 18.19 14.44
N THR A 258 -2.58 18.01 13.36
CA THR A 258 -3.09 17.50 12.08
C THR A 258 -3.62 16.07 12.22
N LEU A 259 -2.86 15.18 12.88
CA LEU A 259 -3.28 13.80 13.11
C LEU A 259 -4.41 13.69 14.14
N SER A 260 -4.45 14.57 15.13
CA SER A 260 -5.58 14.64 16.07
C SER A 260 -6.88 15.00 15.36
N PHE A 261 -6.83 15.90 14.38
CA PHE A 261 -7.98 16.22 13.52
C PHE A 261 -8.41 14.99 12.70
N PHE A 262 -7.47 14.32 12.02
CA PHE A 262 -7.80 13.12 11.23
C PHE A 262 -8.31 11.97 12.09
N SER A 263 -7.85 11.83 13.32
CA SER A 263 -8.38 10.86 14.28
C SER A 263 -9.88 11.10 14.56
N GLY A 264 -10.26 12.35 14.84
CA GLY A 264 -11.66 12.73 15.01
C GLY A 264 -12.49 12.48 13.75
N LEU A 265 -12.01 12.95 12.59
CA LEU A 265 -12.70 12.76 11.31
C LEU A 265 -12.89 11.28 10.98
N SER A 266 -11.84 10.46 11.14
CA SER A 266 -11.85 9.02 10.85
C SER A 266 -12.85 8.27 11.73
N SER A 267 -12.96 8.66 13.01
CA SER A 267 -13.90 8.04 13.95
C SER A 267 -15.38 8.30 13.64
N GLU A 268 -15.67 9.27 12.77
CA GLU A 268 -17.02 9.63 12.34
C GLU A 268 -17.36 9.09 10.93
N LEU A 269 -16.42 8.40 10.26
CA LEU A 269 -16.68 7.79 8.96
C LEU A 269 -17.67 6.62 9.12
N PRO A 270 -18.56 6.39 8.13
CA PRO A 270 -19.59 5.35 8.19
C PRO A 270 -19.03 3.96 7.81
N TYR A 271 -17.80 3.68 8.23
CA TYR A 271 -17.19 2.36 8.17
C TYR A 271 -17.61 1.64 9.46
N SER A 272 -18.66 0.84 9.40
CA SER A 272 -19.29 0.18 10.56
C SER A 272 -19.91 -1.15 10.20
#